data_AF-A0A9D1PN00-F1
#
_entry.id   AF-A0A9D1PN00-F1
#
_cell.length_a   1.000
_cell.length_b   1.000
_cell.length_c   1.000
_cell.angle_alpha   90.00
_cell.angle_beta   90.00
_cell.angle_gamma   90.00
#
_symmetry.space_group_name_H-M   'P 1'
#
loop_
_entity.id
_entity.type
_entity.pdbx_description
1 polymer ?
#
loop_
_entity_poly.entity_id
_entity_poly.type
_entity_poly.pdbx_seq_one_letter_code
_entity_poly.pdbx_strand_id
1 'polypeptide(L)'
;MEEKSNIILFPQMQDTLVEKSFLAMEQENFSEALTYIDQLLHHGIENSDIAIGKIICHIQLGQPLEAEIFCEDILERKTGKAFYTILFYYITILFEAHRYNKIIQYIDELESTTTVPPEEQIKYREIYDMCQMMNEKESVELLEKIDLKIKE
;
A
#
# COMPACT_ATOMS: atom_id res chain seq x y z
N MET A 1 -23.93 22.76 1.27
CA MET A 1 -24.06 21.71 0.25
C MET A 1 -23.42 22.27 -1.00
N GLU A 2 -22.14 21.96 -1.22
CA GLU A 2 -21.45 22.38 -2.45
C GLU A 2 -21.74 21.34 -3.52
N GLU A 3 -22.34 21.81 -4.62
CA GLU A 3 -22.57 21.03 -5.83
C GLU A 3 -21.20 20.64 -6.41
N LYS A 4 -20.83 19.36 -6.27
CA LYS A 4 -19.75 18.76 -7.08
C LYS A 4 -20.20 18.82 -8.54
N SER A 5 -19.89 19.94 -9.20
CA SER A 5 -19.93 20.02 -10.66
C SER A 5 -18.99 18.94 -11.18
N ASN A 6 -19.55 17.85 -11.72
CA ASN A 6 -18.77 16.83 -12.41
C ASN A 6 -18.18 17.46 -13.69
N ILE A 7 -17.04 18.14 -13.54
CA ILE A 7 -16.24 18.61 -14.66
C ILE A 7 -15.70 17.35 -15.33
N ILE A 8 -16.23 17.04 -16.51
CA ILE A 8 -15.77 15.93 -17.33
C ILE A 8 -14.45 16.35 -17.96
N LEU A 9 -13.38 15.63 -17.61
CA LEU A 9 -12.08 15.84 -18.24
C LEU A 9 -12.12 15.32 -19.69
N PHE A 10 -11.66 16.12 -20.64
CA PHE A 10 -11.60 15.68 -22.03
C PHE A 10 -10.59 14.52 -22.18
N PRO A 11 -10.88 13.47 -22.98
CA PRO A 11 -10.02 12.28 -23.09
C PRO A 11 -8.54 12.59 -23.39
N GLN A 12 -8.26 13.55 -24.27
CA GLN A 12 -6.87 13.96 -24.58
C GLN A 12 -6.14 14.57 -23.38
N MET A 13 -6.88 15.27 -22.51
CA MET A 13 -6.31 15.84 -21.27
C MET A 13 -6.06 14.75 -20.23
N GLN A 14 -6.92 13.72 -20.18
CA GLN A 14 -6.68 12.52 -19.36
C GLN A 14 -5.38 11.84 -19.77
N ASP A 15 -5.22 11.51 -21.06
CA ASP A 15 -4.02 10.82 -21.55
C ASP A 15 -2.75 11.65 -21.27
N THR A 16 -2.84 12.96 -21.48
CA THR A 16 -1.73 13.90 -21.18
C THR A 16 -1.39 13.91 -19.68
N LEU A 17 -2.38 13.88 -18.79
CA LEU A 17 -2.12 13.86 -17.33
C LEU A 17 -1.50 12.53 -16.89
N VAL A 18 -1.93 11.41 -17.48
CA VAL A 18 -1.33 10.10 -17.23
C VAL A 18 0.13 10.10 -17.65
N GLU A 19 0.44 10.50 -18.89
CA GLU A 19 1.82 10.61 -19.37
C GLU A 19 2.69 11.52 -18.50
N LYS A 20 2.17 12.69 -18.10
CA LYS A 20 2.87 13.61 -17.21
C LYS A 20 3.13 13.03 -15.84
N SER A 21 2.17 12.31 -15.26
CA SER A 21 2.37 11.67 -13.96
C SER A 21 3.52 10.66 -14.00
N PHE A 22 3.54 9.77 -14.99
CA PHE A 22 4.61 8.77 -15.12
C PHE A 22 5.95 9.40 -15.48
N LEU A 23 5.98 10.39 -16.37
CA LEU A 23 7.22 11.12 -16.67
C LEU A 23 7.79 11.82 -15.43
N ALA A 24 6.93 12.41 -14.60
CA ALA A 24 7.37 13.02 -13.35
C ALA A 24 7.92 11.98 -12.36
N MET A 25 7.32 10.78 -12.30
CA MET A 25 7.86 9.65 -11.51
C MET A 25 9.23 9.19 -12.03
N GLU A 26 9.40 9.07 -13.35
CA GLU A 26 10.69 8.70 -13.98
C GLU A 26 11.79 9.71 -13.68
N GLN A 27 11.43 10.98 -13.49
CA GLN A 27 12.33 12.07 -13.10
C GLN A 27 12.49 12.23 -11.59
N GLU A 28 11.97 11.29 -10.79
CA GLU A 28 11.93 11.33 -9.32
C GLU A 28 11.23 12.57 -8.74
N ASN A 29 10.43 13.27 -9.56
CA ASN A 29 9.61 14.40 -9.11
C ASN A 29 8.25 13.92 -8.57
N PHE A 30 8.31 13.18 -7.46
CA PHE A 30 7.12 12.51 -6.89
C PHE A 30 6.04 13.48 -6.41
N SER A 31 6.40 14.70 -6.01
CA SER A 31 5.40 15.71 -5.61
C SER A 31 4.59 16.19 -6.81
N GLU A 32 5.22 16.36 -7.97
CA GLU A 32 4.52 16.75 -9.19
C GLU A 32 3.71 15.58 -9.75
N ALA A 33 4.29 14.38 -9.76
CA ALA A 33 3.58 13.16 -10.14
C ALA A 33 2.30 12.97 -9.32
N LEU A 34 2.38 13.10 -8.00
CA LEU A 34 1.23 12.99 -7.10
C LEU A 34 0.17 14.05 -7.42
N THR A 35 0.58 15.28 -7.78
CA THR A 35 -0.34 16.36 -8.17
C THR A 35 -1.14 16.00 -9.44
N TYR A 36 -0.51 15.37 -10.44
CA TYR A 36 -1.21 14.91 -11.64
C TYR A 36 -2.11 13.70 -11.35
N ILE A 37 -1.64 12.77 -10.52
CA ILE A 37 -2.40 11.58 -10.10
C ILE A 37 -3.66 11.98 -9.32
N ASP A 38 -3.56 12.92 -8.38
CA ASP A 38 -4.71 13.38 -7.60
C ASP A 38 -5.75 14.08 -8.48
N GLN A 39 -5.32 14.79 -9.53
CA GLN A 39 -6.25 15.34 -10.53
C GLN A 39 -6.98 14.23 -11.29
N LEU A 40 -6.26 13.20 -11.75
CA LEU A 40 -6.86 12.05 -12.42
C LEU A 40 -7.92 11.38 -11.52
N LEU A 41 -7.57 11.10 -10.27
CA LEU A 41 -8.47 10.48 -9.29
C LEU A 41 -9.66 11.38 -8.95
N HIS A 42 -9.47 12.71 -8.84
CA HIS A 42 -10.57 13.65 -8.63
C HIS A 42 -11.62 13.61 -9.74
N HIS A 43 -11.19 13.35 -10.98
CA HIS A 43 -12.06 13.18 -12.14
C HIS A 43 -12.58 11.73 -12.32
N GLY A 44 -12.35 10.84 -11.35
CA GLY A 44 -12.82 9.45 -11.38
C GLY A 44 -11.99 8.54 -12.30
N ILE A 45 -10.81 8.98 -12.72
CA ILE A 45 -9.89 8.18 -13.53
C ILE A 45 -9.02 7.36 -12.58
N GLU A 46 -9.54 6.19 -12.23
CA GLU A 46 -8.91 5.25 -11.29
C GLU A 46 -8.67 3.93 -12.02
N ASN A 47 -7.39 3.64 -12.32
CA ASN A 47 -6.95 2.34 -12.80
C ASN A 47 -5.78 1.83 -11.94
N SER A 48 -5.39 0.57 -12.14
CA SER A 48 -4.32 -0.08 -11.38
C SER A 48 -3.02 0.72 -11.37
N ASP A 49 -2.60 1.27 -12.51
CA ASP A 49 -1.32 1.95 -12.65
C ASP A 49 -1.33 3.31 -11.95
N ILE A 50 -2.45 4.03 -12.00
CA ILE A 50 -2.65 5.30 -11.28
C ILE A 50 -2.67 5.05 -9.77
N ALA A 51 -3.37 4.01 -9.31
CA ALA A 51 -3.42 3.65 -7.90
C ALA A 51 -2.02 3.27 -7.38
N ILE A 52 -1.30 2.41 -8.10
CA ILE A 52 0.08 2.03 -7.76
C ILE A 52 1.00 3.26 -7.78
N GLY A 53 0.84 4.14 -8.77
CA GLY A 53 1.58 5.39 -8.87
C GLY A 53 1.40 6.27 -7.63
N LYS A 54 0.16 6.40 -7.13
CA LYS A 54 -0.14 7.14 -5.89
C LYS A 54 0.57 6.54 -4.67
N ILE A 55 0.49 5.22 -4.51
CA ILE A 55 1.14 4.48 -3.42
C ILE A 55 2.65 4.75 -3.44
N ILE A 56 3.28 4.59 -4.61
CA ILE A 56 4.73 4.82 -4.77
C ILE A 56 5.07 6.28 -4.46
N CYS A 57 4.32 7.25 -4.98
CA CYS A 57 4.59 8.66 -4.71
C CYS A 57 4.55 8.97 -3.21
N HIS A 58 3.55 8.48 -2.48
CA HIS A 58 3.48 8.66 -1.04
C HIS A 58 4.67 8.02 -0.31
N ILE A 59 5.07 6.80 -0.67
CA ILE A 59 6.26 6.14 -0.08
C ILE A 59 7.51 6.99 -0.32
N GLN A 60 7.75 7.44 -1.56
CA GLN A 60 8.95 8.21 -1.93
C GLN A 60 8.98 9.61 -1.31
N LEU A 61 7.81 10.19 -1.01
CA LEU A 61 7.69 11.46 -0.29
C LEU A 61 7.82 11.32 1.23
N GLY A 62 8.09 10.11 1.75
CA GLY A 62 8.19 9.87 3.19
C GLY A 62 6.83 9.90 3.90
N GLN A 63 5.76 9.56 3.16
CA GLN A 63 4.36 9.55 3.61
C GLN A 63 3.77 8.11 3.59
N PRO A 64 4.38 7.14 4.31
CA PRO A 64 3.93 5.75 4.25
C PRO A 64 2.55 5.54 4.88
N LEU A 65 2.10 6.42 5.79
CA LEU A 65 0.78 6.31 6.41
C LEU A 65 -0.32 6.63 5.40
N GLU A 66 -0.12 7.64 4.56
CA GLU A 66 -1.02 8.00 3.47
C GLU A 66 -1.10 6.89 2.43
N ALA A 67 0.04 6.26 2.12
CA ALA A 67 0.08 5.07 1.27
C ALA A 67 -0.70 3.90 1.88
N GLU A 68 -0.55 3.65 3.19
CA GLU A 68 -1.28 2.60 3.90
C GLU A 68 -2.79 2.82 3.84
N ILE A 69 -3.26 4.01 4.22
CA ILE A 69 -4.70 4.35 4.21
C ILE A 69 -5.27 4.15 2.81
N PHE A 70 -4.56 4.61 1.78
CA PHE A 70 -5.00 4.45 0.40
C PHE A 70 -5.04 2.99 -0.05
N CYS A 71 -4.09 2.15 0.40
CA CYS A 71 -4.16 0.71 0.17
C CYS A 71 -5.40 0.09 0.84
N GLU A 72 -5.68 0.43 2.11
CA GLU A 72 -6.83 -0.09 2.86
C GLU A 72 -8.14 0.25 2.14
N ASP A 73 -8.32 1.50 1.71
CA ASP A 73 -9.49 1.96 0.97
C ASP A 73 -9.75 1.17 -0.33
N ILE A 74 -8.69 0.69 -1.00
CA ILE A 74 -8.83 -0.11 -2.22
C ILE A 74 -9.06 -1.59 -1.87
N LEU A 75 -8.36 -2.12 -0.88
CA LEU A 75 -8.45 -3.52 -0.45
C LEU A 75 -9.82 -3.85 0.15
N GLU A 76 -10.46 -2.90 0.84
CA GLU A 76 -11.84 -3.05 1.33
C GLU A 76 -12.85 -3.33 0.21
N ARG A 77 -12.59 -2.84 -1.00
CA ARG A 77 -13.45 -3.10 -2.17
C ARG A 77 -13.35 -4.55 -2.67
N LYS A 78 -12.39 -5.35 -2.16
CA LYS A 78 -12.12 -6.79 -2.44
C LYS A 78 -12.32 -7.21 -3.91
N THR A 79 -11.99 -6.35 -4.86
CA THR A 79 -12.29 -6.57 -6.29
C THR A 79 -11.16 -6.07 -7.19
N GLY A 80 -11.04 -6.72 -8.36
CA GLY A 80 -10.18 -6.26 -9.44
C GLY A 80 -8.85 -7.01 -9.59
N LYS A 81 -8.26 -6.88 -10.79
CA LYS A 81 -7.01 -7.56 -11.18
C LYS A 81 -5.79 -7.07 -10.39
N ALA A 82 -5.83 -5.85 -9.87
CA ALA A 82 -4.75 -5.25 -9.09
C ALA A 82 -4.81 -5.56 -7.59
N PHE A 83 -5.82 -6.29 -7.10
CA PHE A 83 -5.98 -6.57 -5.68
C PHE A 83 -4.71 -7.13 -5.04
N TYR A 84 -4.12 -8.18 -5.62
CA TYR A 84 -2.90 -8.81 -5.09
C TYR A 84 -1.67 -7.91 -5.20
N THR A 85 -1.58 -7.09 -6.25
CA THR A 85 -0.49 -6.10 -6.38
C THR A 85 -0.57 -5.03 -5.30
N ILE A 86 -1.76 -4.49 -5.03
CA ILE A 86 -1.97 -3.50 -3.97
C ILE A 86 -1.75 -4.12 -2.59
N LEU A 87 -2.21 -5.35 -2.39
CA LEU A 87 -1.94 -6.11 -1.16
C LEU A 87 -0.44 -6.28 -0.92
N PHE A 88 0.34 -6.56 -1.96
CA PHE A 88 1.79 -6.66 -1.83
C PHE A 88 2.43 -5.34 -1.36
N TYR A 89 2.00 -4.19 -1.91
CA TYR A 89 2.45 -2.88 -1.42
C TYR A 89 2.03 -2.63 0.03
N TYR A 90 0.79 -2.96 0.38
CA TYR A 90 0.29 -2.83 1.75
C TYR A 90 1.13 -3.65 2.74
N ILE A 91 1.37 -4.93 2.45
CA ILE A 91 2.23 -5.80 3.25
C ILE A 91 3.64 -5.20 3.38
N THR A 92 4.21 -4.69 2.29
CA THR A 92 5.54 -4.05 2.32
C THR A 92 5.56 -2.84 3.25
N ILE A 93 4.56 -1.95 3.18
CA ILE A 93 4.45 -0.78 4.07
C ILE A 93 4.33 -1.20 5.54
N LEU A 94 3.53 -2.23 5.84
CA LEU A 94 3.40 -2.76 7.20
C LEU A 94 4.70 -3.39 7.70
N PHE A 95 5.42 -4.09 6.82
CA PHE A 95 6.64 -4.80 7.16
C PHE A 95 7.77 -3.83 7.52
N GLU A 96 7.96 -2.79 6.72
CA GLU A 96 8.92 -1.70 7.00
C GLU A 96 8.55 -0.94 8.29
N ALA A 97 7.26 -0.88 8.62
CA ALA A 97 6.78 -0.30 9.88
C ALA A 97 6.85 -1.27 11.08
N HIS A 98 7.48 -2.44 10.93
CA HIS A 98 7.55 -3.50 11.94
C HIS A 98 6.18 -3.98 12.47
N ARG A 99 5.11 -3.82 11.69
CA ARG A 99 3.74 -4.19 12.08
C ARG A 99 3.41 -5.63 11.65
N TYR A 100 4.27 -6.57 12.03
CA TYR A 100 4.19 -7.98 11.64
C TYR A 100 2.88 -8.64 12.07
N ASN A 101 2.38 -8.33 13.27
CA ASN A 101 1.10 -8.83 13.76
C ASN A 101 -0.09 -8.42 12.87
N LYS A 102 -0.06 -7.20 12.31
CA LYS A 102 -1.12 -6.72 11.42
C LYS A 102 -1.10 -7.47 10.09
N ILE A 103 0.09 -7.78 9.57
CA ILE A 103 0.26 -8.62 8.36
C ILE A 103 -0.32 -10.02 8.58
N ILE A 104 0.07 -10.67 9.69
CA ILE A 104 -0.41 -12.01 10.08
C ILE A 104 -1.94 -12.03 10.15
N GLN A 105 -2.54 -11.09 10.88
CA GLN A 105 -4.00 -10.99 11.02
C GLN A 105 -4.70 -10.80 9.68
N TYR A 106 -4.14 -9.95 8.81
CA TYR A 106 -4.72 -9.70 7.50
C TYR A 106 -4.67 -10.95 6.61
N ILE A 107 -3.55 -11.69 6.60
CA ILE A 107 -3.42 -12.93 5.83
C ILE A 107 -4.42 -13.98 6.33
N ASP A 108 -4.54 -14.17 7.65
CA ASP A 108 -5.50 -15.10 8.24
C ASP A 108 -6.96 -14.75 7.87
N GLU A 109 -7.32 -13.47 7.91
CA GLU A 109 -8.65 -13.01 7.49
C GLU A 109 -8.87 -13.26 5.99
N LEU A 110 -7.86 -12.98 5.15
CA LEU A 110 -7.96 -13.16 3.71
C LEU A 110 -8.17 -14.65 3.35
N GLU A 111 -7.37 -15.55 3.92
CA GLU A 111 -7.46 -16.99 3.66
C GLU A 111 -8.75 -17.61 4.22
N SER A 112 -9.29 -17.07 5.32
CA SER A 112 -10.55 -17.54 5.89
C SER A 112 -11.79 -17.04 5.14
N THR A 113 -11.71 -15.87 4.49
CA THR A 113 -12.86 -15.23 3.81
C THR A 113 -12.89 -15.44 2.30
N THR A 114 -11.77 -15.80 1.68
CA THR A 114 -11.64 -15.87 0.21
C THR A 114 -10.80 -17.06 -0.23
N THR A 115 -11.15 -17.65 -1.38
CA THR A 115 -10.30 -18.66 -2.03
C THR A 115 -9.10 -18.00 -2.69
N VAL A 116 -7.97 -17.98 -1.99
CA VAL A 116 -6.70 -17.45 -2.50
C VAL A 116 -6.13 -18.40 -3.58
N PRO A 117 -5.66 -17.90 -4.73
CA PRO A 117 -4.99 -18.70 -5.75
C PRO A 117 -3.75 -19.44 -5.21
N PRO A 118 -3.45 -20.66 -5.66
CA PRO A 118 -2.32 -21.44 -5.15
C PRO A 118 -0.96 -20.72 -5.23
N GLU A 119 -0.74 -19.92 -6.27
CA GLU A 119 0.48 -19.13 -6.44
C GLU A 119 0.66 -18.04 -5.37
N GLU A 120 -0.44 -17.45 -4.90
CA GLU A 120 -0.45 -16.44 -3.84
C GLU A 120 -0.33 -17.08 -2.45
N GLN A 121 -0.94 -18.26 -2.24
CA GLN A 121 -0.84 -19.00 -0.98
C GLN A 121 0.61 -19.33 -0.59
N ILE A 122 1.45 -19.70 -1.56
CA ILE A 122 2.87 -19.99 -1.29
C ILE A 122 3.57 -18.73 -0.78
N LYS A 123 3.35 -17.58 -1.44
CA LYS A 123 3.94 -16.31 -1.04
C LYS A 123 3.46 -15.87 0.34
N TYR A 124 2.16 -16.01 0.63
CA TYR A 124 1.61 -15.61 1.93
C TYR A 124 2.14 -16.47 3.07
N ARG A 125 2.35 -17.77 2.84
CA ARG A 125 3.01 -18.63 3.82
C ARG A 125 4.42 -18.16 4.15
N GLU A 126 5.23 -17.84 3.14
CA GLU A 126 6.59 -17.33 3.35
C GLU A 126 6.59 -16.00 4.13
N ILE A 127 5.69 -15.08 3.77
CA ILE A 127 5.52 -13.79 4.46
C ILE A 127 5.08 -14.02 5.92
N TYR A 128 4.14 -14.92 6.14
CA TYR A 128 3.61 -15.26 7.46
C TYR A 128 4.70 -15.82 8.37
N ASP A 129 5.44 -16.84 7.90
CA ASP A 129 6.54 -17.46 8.64
C ASP A 129 7.62 -16.42 8.99
N MET A 130 7.97 -15.55 8.03
CA MET A 130 8.91 -14.47 8.26
C MET A 130 8.42 -13.48 9.32
N CYS A 131 7.14 -13.08 9.28
CA CYS A 131 6.56 -12.18 10.28
C CYS A 131 6.57 -12.79 11.70
N GLN A 132 6.30 -14.09 11.83
CA GLN A 132 6.38 -14.79 13.11
C GLN A 132 7.80 -14.78 13.67
N MET A 133 8.79 -15.13 12.84
CA MET A 133 10.20 -15.09 13.23
C MET A 133 10.65 -13.70 13.70
N MET A 134 10.22 -12.64 13.01
CA MET A 134 10.57 -11.27 13.38
C MET A 134 9.94 -10.83 14.71
N ASN A 135 8.67 -11.18 14.94
CA ASN A 135 7.99 -10.93 16.22
C ASN A 135 8.67 -11.63 17.40
N GLU A 136 9.07 -12.89 17.23
CA GLU A 136 9.77 -13.65 18.26
C GLU A 136 11.12 -13.01 18.60
N LYS A 137 11.89 -12.63 17.56
CA LYS A 137 13.17 -11.96 17.74
C LYS A 137 13.02 -10.63 18.49
N GLU A 138 12.07 -9.79 18.10
CA GLU A 138 11.80 -8.51 18.77
C GLU A 138 11.41 -8.70 20.25
N SER A 139 10.62 -9.73 20.53
CA SER A 139 10.22 -10.08 21.90
C SER A 139 11.40 -10.50 22.77
N VAL A 140 12.32 -11.32 22.23
CA VAL A 140 13.55 -11.73 22.93
C VAL A 140 14.45 -10.54 23.21
N GLU A 141 14.70 -9.67 22.22
CA GLU A 141 15.52 -8.47 22.39
C GLU A 141 14.95 -7.51 23.46
N LEU A 142 13.62 -7.41 23.54
CA LEU A 142 12.97 -6.59 24.56
C LEU A 142 13.17 -7.16 25.97
N LEU A 143 13.05 -8.48 26.14
CA LEU A 143 13.28 -9.15 27.43
C LEU A 143 14.73 -8.97 27.90
N GLU A 144 15.71 -9.12 27.01
CA GLU A 144 17.13 -8.88 27.32
C GLU A 144 17.39 -7.44 27.79
N LYS A 145 16.78 -6.44 27.13
CA LYS A 145 16.88 -5.03 27.52
C LYS A 145 16.26 -4.76 28.89
N ILE A 146 15.17 -5.42 29.23
CA ILE A 146 14.53 -5.31 30.55
C ILE A 146 15.43 -5.93 31.63
N ASP A 147 15.97 -7.12 31.39
CA ASP A 147 16.86 -7.81 32.33
C ASP A 147 18.15 -7.04 32.61
N LEU A 148 18.70 -6.34 31.61
CA LEU A 148 19.85 -5.44 31.80
C LEU A 148 19.50 -4.26 32.71
N LYS A 149 18.36 -3.61 32.50
CA LYS A 149 17.90 -2.48 33.32
C LYS A 149 17.58 -2.84 34.77
N ILE A 150 17.22 -4.09 35.06
CA ILE A 150 16.94 -4.56 36.43
C ILE A 150 18.23 -4.81 37.21
N LYS A 151 19.36 -5.03 36.50
CA LYS A 151 20.67 -5.31 37.11
C LYS A 151 21.51 -4.05 37.38
N GLU A 152 21.11 -2.89 36.86
CA GLU A 152 21.68 -1.56 37.16
C GLU A 152 20.94 -0.87 38.32
#